data_AF-A0A9E7IWW9-F1
#
_entry.id   AF-A0A9E7IWW9-F1
#
_cell.length_a   1.000
_cell.length_b   1.000
_cell.length_c   1.000
_cell.angle_alpha   90.00
_cell.angle_beta   90.00
_cell.angle_gamma   90.00
#
_symmetry.space_group_name_H-M   'P 1'
#
loop_
_entity.id
_entity.type
_entity.pdbx_description
1 polymer ?
#
loop_
_entity_poly.entity_id
_entity_poly.type
_entity_poly.pdbx_seq_one_letter_code
_entity_poly.pdbx_strand_id
1 'polypeptide(L)'
;MKLNWFEEIKRIDPDIKFRAQGGWLKTVEKLDKTVKNGYSLVGDFVKAGDFEEEYDEGLYLDCNKEGTTKKSQQDYRLFRFKDGKVRLLDMVIDGSQGWATELWDAVEDEVPSVID
;
A
#
# COMPACT_ATOMS: atom_id res chain seq x y z
N MET A 1 -6.39 15.22 10.48
CA MET A 1 -7.70 14.93 9.87
C MET A 1 -7.67 13.48 9.47
N LYS A 2 -8.66 12.71 9.89
CA LYS A 2 -8.66 11.26 9.75
C LYS A 2 -9.40 10.89 8.46
N LEU A 3 -8.85 9.95 7.68
CA LEU A 3 -9.37 9.61 6.35
C LEU A 3 -9.75 8.14 6.25
N ASN A 4 -10.89 7.90 5.60
CA ASN A 4 -11.33 6.57 5.20
C ASN A 4 -10.60 6.16 3.92
N TRP A 5 -9.69 5.21 4.06
CA TRP A 5 -8.87 4.70 2.97
C TRP A 5 -9.70 4.11 1.82
N PHE A 6 -10.72 3.32 2.14
CA PHE A 6 -11.54 2.61 1.16
C PHE A 6 -12.27 3.58 0.22
N GLU A 7 -12.90 4.61 0.78
CA GLU A 7 -13.59 5.65 0.01
C GLU A 7 -12.62 6.40 -0.91
N GLU A 8 -11.41 6.71 -0.44
CA GLU A 8 -10.41 7.42 -1.22
C GLU A 8 -9.86 6.56 -2.38
N ILE A 9 -9.59 5.27 -2.14
CA ILE A 9 -9.20 4.36 -3.23
C ILE A 9 -10.30 4.22 -4.26
N LYS A 10 -11.56 4.07 -3.84
CA LYS A 10 -12.69 4.01 -4.78
C LYS A 10 -12.88 5.30 -5.58
N ARG A 11 -12.48 6.45 -5.04
CA ARG A 11 -12.48 7.72 -5.80
C ARG A 11 -11.39 7.74 -6.87
N ILE A 12 -10.23 7.17 -6.56
CA ILE A 12 -9.09 7.08 -7.48
C ILE A 12 -9.35 6.03 -8.56
N ASP A 13 -9.88 4.88 -8.17
CA ASP A 13 -10.16 3.71 -9.01
C ASP A 13 -11.57 3.17 -8.71
N PRO A 14 -12.61 3.69 -9.37
CA PRO A 14 -14.00 3.30 -9.09
C PRO A 14 -14.36 1.88 -9.55
N ASP A 15 -13.57 1.29 -10.45
CA ASP A 15 -13.82 -0.04 -11.02
C ASP A 15 -13.10 -1.15 -10.23
N ILE A 16 -12.32 -0.80 -9.20
CA ILE A 16 -11.56 -1.75 -8.38
C ILE A 16 -12.47 -2.77 -7.71
N LYS A 17 -12.10 -4.06 -7.81
CA LYS A 17 -12.72 -5.12 -7.01
C LYS A 17 -12.02 -5.24 -5.67
N PHE A 18 -12.18 -4.19 -4.87
CA PHE A 18 -11.50 -4.02 -3.60
C PHE A 18 -11.67 -5.24 -2.68
N ARG A 19 -10.54 -5.82 -2.30
CA ARG A 19 -10.43 -6.97 -1.38
C ARG A 19 -11.27 -8.18 -1.78
N ALA A 20 -11.64 -8.34 -3.05
CA ALA A 20 -12.55 -9.42 -3.49
C ALA A 20 -12.03 -10.84 -3.15
N GLN A 21 -10.71 -11.01 -3.08
CA GLN A 21 -10.03 -12.24 -2.64
C GLN A 21 -9.18 -12.01 -1.38
N GLY A 22 -9.47 -10.94 -0.63
CA GLY A 22 -8.72 -10.51 0.54
C GLY A 22 -7.60 -9.53 0.20
N GLY A 23 -6.60 -9.49 1.07
CA GLY A 23 -5.52 -8.51 1.00
C GLY A 23 -5.15 -8.01 2.38
N TRP A 24 -4.27 -7.01 2.42
CA TRP A 24 -3.82 -6.39 3.65
C TRP A 24 -3.41 -4.95 3.41
N LEU A 25 -3.43 -4.17 4.48
CA LEU A 25 -2.89 -2.83 4.55
C LEU A 25 -1.78 -2.84 5.60
N LYS A 26 -0.69 -2.13 5.35
CA LYS A 26 0.36 -1.93 6.34
C LYS A 26 0.96 -0.53 6.24
N THR A 27 1.56 -0.05 7.32
CA THR A 27 2.38 1.16 7.28
C THR A 27 3.73 0.87 6.62
N VAL A 28 4.37 1.92 6.11
CA VAL A 28 5.75 1.88 5.63
C VAL A 28 6.50 2.99 6.35
N GLU A 29 7.39 2.60 7.24
CA GLU A 29 8.18 3.51 8.07
C GLU A 29 9.64 3.54 7.64
N LYS A 30 10.14 2.43 7.07
CA LYS A 30 11.54 2.29 6.65
C LYS A 30 11.67 1.41 5.42
N LEU A 31 12.80 1.54 4.74
CA LEU A 31 13.19 0.69 3.62
C LEU A 31 14.41 -0.17 4.00
N ASP A 32 14.26 -1.49 3.94
CA ASP A 32 15.33 -2.48 4.11
C ASP A 32 15.71 -3.09 2.75
N LYS A 33 16.81 -2.58 2.17
CA LYS A 33 17.32 -3.04 0.87
C LYS A 33 18.05 -4.39 0.93
N THR A 34 18.21 -5.00 2.10
CA THR A 34 18.85 -6.33 2.23
C THR A 34 17.95 -7.46 1.71
N VAL A 35 16.63 -7.24 1.67
CA VAL A 35 15.63 -8.14 1.12
C VAL A 35 14.96 -7.48 -0.09
N LYS A 36 14.49 -8.25 -1.07
CA LYS A 36 13.91 -7.72 -2.34
C LYS A 36 12.41 -7.97 -2.49
N ASN A 37 11.75 -8.42 -1.43
CA ASN A 37 10.32 -8.75 -1.41
C ASN A 37 9.57 -7.75 -0.52
N GLY A 38 8.29 -8.00 -0.26
CA GLY A 38 7.45 -7.11 0.57
C GLY A 38 7.97 -6.85 2.00
N TYR A 39 8.97 -7.59 2.49
CA TYR A 39 9.64 -7.30 3.77
C TYR A 39 10.63 -6.13 3.68
N SER A 40 11.04 -5.73 2.47
CA SER A 40 11.86 -4.52 2.28
C SER A 40 11.12 -3.26 2.70
N LEU A 41 9.80 -3.25 2.59
CA LEU A 41 8.94 -2.15 2.98
C LEU A 41 8.60 -2.32 4.47
N VAL A 42 9.43 -1.85 5.38
CA VAL A 42 9.29 -2.14 6.82
C VAL A 42 8.19 -1.28 7.44
N GLY A 43 7.32 -1.91 8.21
CA GLY A 43 6.24 -1.27 8.99
C GLY A 43 5.24 -2.31 9.50
N ASP A 44 4.16 -1.83 10.11
CA ASP A 44 3.20 -2.64 10.83
C ASP A 44 1.94 -2.90 10.02
N PHE A 45 1.44 -4.15 10.08
CA PHE A 45 0.15 -4.49 9.49
C PHE A 45 -0.96 -3.78 10.25
N VAL A 46 -1.78 -3.06 9.48
CA VAL A 46 -3.00 -2.45 9.98
C VAL A 46 -4.03 -3.56 10.20
N LYS A 47 -4.83 -3.43 11.27
CA LYS A 47 -5.79 -4.44 11.68
C LYS A 47 -6.72 -4.82 10.51
N ALA A 48 -6.66 -6.09 10.12
CA ALA A 48 -7.43 -6.59 8.99
C ALA A 48 -8.93 -6.53 9.27
N GLY A 49 -9.69 -5.95 8.33
CA GLY A 49 -11.16 -5.98 8.35
C GLY A 49 -11.83 -4.65 8.68
N ASP A 50 -11.09 -3.65 9.13
CA ASP A 50 -11.62 -2.34 9.51
C ASP A 50 -11.17 -1.28 8.49
N PHE A 51 -11.42 -1.56 7.20
CA PHE A 51 -10.96 -0.73 6.08
C PHE A 51 -11.72 0.59 5.92
N GLU A 52 -12.80 0.72 6.67
CA GLU A 52 -13.58 1.96 6.81
C GLU A 52 -13.07 2.83 7.99
N GLU A 53 -12.08 2.34 8.74
CA GLU A 53 -11.46 3.13 9.79
C GLU A 53 -10.70 4.33 9.23
N GLU A 54 -10.62 5.29 10.14
CA GLU A 54 -9.88 6.52 10.00
C GLU A 54 -8.40 6.30 10.32
N TYR A 55 -7.53 6.43 9.32
CA TYR A 55 -6.09 6.24 9.49
C TYR A 55 -5.33 7.55 9.74
N ASP A 56 -4.21 7.44 10.46
CA ASP A 56 -3.30 8.55 10.74
C ASP A 56 -2.48 8.94 9.50
N GLU A 57 -1.86 10.12 9.57
CA GLU A 57 -0.94 10.57 8.52
C GLU A 57 0.30 9.68 8.47
N GLY A 58 0.69 9.26 7.26
CA GLY A 58 1.75 8.28 7.10
C GLY A 58 1.81 7.73 5.69
N LEU A 59 2.82 6.90 5.46
CA LEU A 59 2.99 6.14 4.23
C LEU A 59 2.42 4.74 4.43
N TYR A 60 1.62 4.29 3.47
CA TYR A 60 0.87 3.06 3.56
C TYR A 60 1.02 2.25 2.28
N LEU A 61 1.00 0.92 2.46
CA LEU A 61 1.05 -0.05 1.40
C LEU A 61 -0.17 -0.94 1.45
N ASP A 62 -1.00 -0.82 0.42
CA ASP A 62 -2.13 -1.71 0.16
C ASP A 62 -1.68 -2.88 -0.71
N CYS A 63 -2.09 -4.10 -0.33
CA CYS A 63 -2.04 -5.29 -1.19
C CYS A 63 -3.46 -5.78 -1.49
N ASN A 64 -4.05 -5.30 -2.57
CA ASN A 64 -5.37 -5.73 -3.02
C ASN A 64 -5.28 -7.06 -3.75
N LYS A 65 -6.04 -8.07 -3.28
CA LYS A 65 -6.18 -9.34 -4.00
C LYS A 65 -7.54 -9.39 -4.66
N GLU A 66 -7.55 -9.56 -5.98
CA GLU A 66 -8.76 -9.63 -6.77
C GLU A 66 -8.69 -10.71 -7.86
N GLY A 67 -9.69 -10.72 -8.74
CA GLY A 67 -9.84 -11.74 -9.77
C GLY A 67 -10.56 -13.00 -9.27
N THR A 68 -10.28 -14.13 -9.92
CA THR A 68 -10.91 -15.42 -9.60
C THR A 68 -9.90 -16.37 -8.98
N THR A 69 -10.35 -17.42 -8.31
CA THR A 69 -9.46 -18.42 -7.71
C THR A 69 -8.52 -19.09 -8.74
N LYS A 70 -8.87 -19.04 -10.03
CA LYS A 70 -8.06 -19.55 -11.15
C LYS A 70 -7.16 -18.50 -11.80
N LYS A 71 -7.42 -17.22 -11.57
CA LYS A 71 -6.69 -16.05 -12.09
C LYS A 71 -6.72 -14.99 -11.00
N SER A 72 -5.93 -15.21 -9.96
CA SER A 72 -5.78 -14.27 -8.85
C SER A 72 -4.82 -13.16 -9.29
N GLN A 73 -5.25 -11.93 -9.14
CA GLN A 73 -4.44 -10.74 -9.35
C GLN A 73 -4.07 -10.16 -7.98
N GLN A 74 -2.82 -9.72 -7.82
CA GLN A 74 -2.35 -9.05 -6.62
C GLN A 74 -1.76 -7.70 -6.97
N ASP A 75 -2.48 -6.64 -6.63
CA ASP A 75 -2.03 -5.28 -6.88
C ASP A 75 -1.49 -4.67 -5.60
N TYR A 76 -0.40 -3.94 -5.74
CA TYR A 76 0.26 -3.22 -4.66
C TYR A 76 0.15 -1.74 -4.92
N ARG A 77 -0.36 -0.97 -3.95
CA ARG A 77 -0.50 0.49 -4.07
C ARG A 77 0.21 1.16 -2.90
N LEU A 78 1.16 2.02 -3.21
CA LEU A 78 1.84 2.86 -2.25
C LEU A 78 1.20 4.24 -2.24
N PHE A 79 0.74 4.69 -1.08
CA PHE A 79 0.10 5.99 -0.95
C PHE A 79 0.41 6.66 0.37
N ARG A 80 0.35 7.99 0.37
CA ARG A 80 0.57 8.83 1.53
C ARG A 80 -0.75 9.43 1.99
N PHE A 81 -1.05 9.29 3.28
CA PHE A 81 -1.99 10.17 3.97
C PHE A 81 -1.24 11.40 4.46
N LYS A 82 -1.65 12.58 3.97
CA LYS A 82 -1.10 13.86 4.41
C LYS A 82 -2.12 14.98 4.20
N ASP A 83 -2.24 15.89 5.15
CA ASP A 83 -3.11 17.07 5.09
C ASP A 83 -4.58 16.73 4.79
N GLY A 84 -5.05 15.59 5.29
CA GLY A 84 -6.41 15.11 5.04
C GLY A 84 -6.69 14.75 3.58
N LYS A 85 -5.66 14.34 2.82
CA LYS A 85 -5.78 13.78 1.47
C LYS A 85 -4.98 12.49 1.32
N VAL A 86 -5.46 11.60 0.45
CA VAL A 86 -4.67 10.47 -0.07
C VAL A 86 -3.96 10.90 -1.34
N ARG A 87 -2.65 10.64 -1.40
CA ARG A 87 -1.87 10.72 -2.63
C ARG A 87 -1.37 9.33 -2.98
N LEU A 88 -1.83 8.77 -4.11
CA LEU A 88 -1.20 7.61 -4.71
C LEU A 88 0.19 8.02 -5.22
N LEU A 89 1.21 7.33 -4.76
CA LEU A 89 2.60 7.60 -5.10
C LEU A 89 3.06 6.70 -6.22
N ASP A 90 2.78 5.41 -6.08
CA ASP A 90 3.15 4.40 -7.06
C ASP A 90 2.29 3.14 -6.90
N MET A 91 2.28 2.29 -7.93
CA MET A 91 1.53 1.04 -7.92
C MET A 91 2.16 -0.03 -8.81
N VAL A 92 2.03 -1.28 -8.37
CA VAL A 92 2.38 -2.46 -9.16
C VAL A 92 1.11 -3.27 -9.38
N ILE A 93 0.71 -3.43 -10.64
CA ILE A 93 -0.43 -4.27 -11.03
C ILE A 93 0.05 -5.70 -11.27
N ASP A 94 -0.71 -6.68 -10.76
CA ASP A 94 -0.41 -8.11 -10.87
C ASP A 94 1.05 -8.44 -10.49
N GLY A 95 1.44 -7.95 -9.31
CA GLY A 95 2.82 -7.97 -8.85
C GLY A 95 3.41 -9.38 -8.77
N SER A 96 4.54 -9.55 -9.46
CA SER A 96 5.28 -10.81 -9.52
C SER A 96 6.45 -10.83 -8.51
N GLN A 97 7.31 -11.85 -8.58
CA GLN A 97 8.46 -11.93 -7.68
C GLN A 97 9.36 -10.69 -7.83
N GLY A 98 9.52 -9.91 -6.76
CA GLY A 98 10.34 -8.69 -6.76
C GLY A 98 9.56 -7.38 -6.87
N TRP A 99 8.22 -7.42 -6.95
CA TRP A 99 7.36 -6.22 -7.03
C TRP A 99 7.72 -5.10 -6.03
N ALA A 100 8.22 -5.47 -4.85
CA ALA A 100 8.53 -4.51 -3.81
C ALA A 100 9.66 -3.55 -4.21
N THR A 101 10.62 -4.00 -5.04
CA THR A 101 11.73 -3.15 -5.49
C THR A 101 11.27 -2.04 -6.43
N GLU A 102 10.16 -2.24 -7.14
CA GLU A 102 9.57 -1.22 -8.02
C GLU A 102 9.08 -0.02 -7.23
N LEU A 103 8.67 -0.23 -5.96
CA LEU A 103 8.18 0.82 -5.08
C LEU A 103 9.28 1.53 -4.28
N TRP A 104 10.54 1.09 -4.37
CA TRP A 104 11.62 1.61 -3.52
C TRP A 104 11.89 3.09 -3.75
N ASP A 105 11.96 3.53 -5.00
CA ASP A 105 12.23 4.93 -5.33
C ASP A 105 11.15 5.85 -4.72
N ALA A 106 9.87 5.44 -4.80
CA ALA A 106 8.76 6.18 -4.23
C ALA A 106 8.78 6.21 -2.69
N VAL A 107 9.28 5.15 -2.05
CA VAL A 107 9.44 5.07 -0.59
C VAL A 107 10.60 5.95 -0.12
N GLU A 108 11.71 5.98 -0.86
CA GLU A 108 12.88 6.81 -0.52
C GLU A 108 12.59 8.31 -0.63
N ASP A 109 11.70 8.73 -1.53
CA ASP A 109 11.27 10.13 -1.64
C ASP A 109 10.44 10.58 -0.42
N GLU A 110 9.69 9.66 0.19
CA GLU A 110 8.73 9.98 1.27
C GLU A 110 9.24 9.65 2.67
N VAL A 111 10.14 8.67 2.80
CA VAL A 111 10.79 8.30 4.05
C VAL A 111 12.21 8.88 4.00
N PRO A 112 12.49 9.99 4.70
CA PRO A 112 13.84 10.52 4.74
C PRO A 112 14.76 9.42 5.27
N SER A 113 15.72 9.02 4.45
CA SER A 113 16.79 8.13 4.87
C SER A 113 17.42 8.74 6.12
N VAL A 114 17.20 8.10 7.27
CA VAL A 114 17.87 8.46 8.51
C VAL A 114 19.34 8.16 8.26
N ILE A 115 20.08 9.18 7.86
CA ILE A 115 21.54 9.17 7.94
C ILE A 115 21.81 9.29 9.44
N ASP A 116 22.06 8.15 10.09
CA ASP A 116 22.69 8.11 11.41
C ASP A 116 24.19 8.36 11.27
#